data_AF-A0A496LHL7-F1
#
_entry.id   AF-A0A496LHL7-F1
#
_cell.length_a   1.000
_cell.length_b   1.000
_cell.length_c   1.000
_cell.angle_alpha   90.00
_cell.angle_beta   90.00
_cell.angle_gamma   90.00
#
_symmetry.space_group_name_H-M   'P 1'
#
loop_
_entity.id
_entity.type
_entity.pdbx_description
1 polymer ?
#
loop_
_entity_poly.entity_id
_entity_poly.type
_entity_poly.pdbx_seq_one_letter_code
_entity_poly.pdbx_strand_id
1 'polypeptide(L)'
;MREQAKQKTYFGLEIFSNGYCSGVKESDIKKLTFYEFWLKKSLGSTQGVFVDENGKEIDGERLVYLHDWEKFCKIFINTGK
;
A
#
# COMPACT_ATOMS: atom_id res chain seq x y z
N MET A 1 -0.40 5.62 -27.40
CA MET A 1 0.22 5.03 -26.19
C MET A 1 -0.88 4.32 -25.44
N ARG A 2 -0.79 3.01 -25.19
CA ARG A 2 -1.80 2.31 -24.40
C ARG A 2 -1.49 2.63 -22.94
N GLU A 3 -2.35 3.42 -22.30
CA GLU A 3 -2.38 3.56 -20.85
C GLU A 3 -2.45 2.14 -20.28
N GLN A 4 -1.35 1.59 -19.77
CA GLN A 4 -1.45 0.38 -18.97
C GLN A 4 -2.30 0.79 -17.78
N ALA A 5 -3.49 0.21 -17.66
CA ALA A 5 -4.41 0.52 -16.57
C ALA A 5 -3.66 0.24 -15.26
N LYS A 6 -3.22 1.30 -14.57
CA LYS A 6 -2.59 1.17 -13.26
C LYS A 6 -3.59 0.45 -12.37
N GLN A 7 -3.21 -0.74 -11.90
CA GLN A 7 -4.08 -1.49 -11.01
C GLN A 7 -4.28 -0.68 -9.73
N LYS A 8 -5.52 -0.65 -9.25
CA LYS A 8 -5.91 0.12 -8.07
C LYS A 8 -6.48 -0.81 -7.00
N THR A 9 -6.24 -0.46 -5.74
CA THR A 9 -6.80 -1.17 -4.58
C THR A 9 -8.27 -0.80 -4.32
N TYR A 10 -8.89 -1.44 -3.33
CA TYR A 10 -10.27 -1.15 -2.88
C TYR A 10 -10.53 0.34 -2.57
N PHE A 11 -9.50 1.07 -2.15
CA PHE A 11 -9.57 2.50 -1.83
C PHE A 11 -8.94 3.40 -2.91
N GLY A 12 -8.74 2.88 -4.11
CA GLY A 12 -8.26 3.66 -5.25
C GLY A 12 -6.76 3.98 -5.25
N LEU A 13 -5.98 3.42 -4.31
CA LEU A 13 -4.52 3.59 -4.28
C LEU A 13 -3.85 2.90 -5.46
N GLU A 14 -2.82 3.52 -6.04
CA GLU A 14 -2.00 2.91 -7.09
C GLU A 14 -1.20 1.74 -6.55
N ILE A 15 -1.24 0.61 -7.26
CA ILE A 15 -0.41 -0.56 -6.95
C ILE A 15 0.94 -0.40 -7.66
N PHE A 16 2.01 -0.42 -6.87
CA PHE A 16 3.38 -0.46 -7.35
C PHE A 16 3.86 -1.91 -7.36
N SER A 17 4.51 -2.33 -8.44
CA SER A 17 5.14 -3.64 -8.56
C SER A 17 6.53 -3.48 -9.12
N ASN A 18 7.53 -4.07 -8.45
CA ASN A 18 8.92 -4.12 -8.93
C ASN A 18 9.29 -5.49 -9.51
N GLY A 19 8.29 -6.32 -9.86
CA GLY A 19 8.47 -7.68 -10.37
C GLY A 19 8.69 -8.76 -9.30
N TYR A 20 9.15 -8.38 -8.10
CA TYR A 20 9.36 -9.31 -6.97
C TYR A 20 8.29 -9.14 -5.89
N CYS A 21 7.93 -7.88 -5.62
CA CYS A 21 6.98 -7.49 -4.59
C CYS A 21 6.00 -6.49 -5.19
N SER A 22 4.74 -6.58 -4.77
CA SER A 22 3.71 -5.58 -5.09
C SER A 22 3.16 -4.98 -3.81
N GLY A 23 2.85 -3.69 -3.84
CA GLY A 23 2.40 -2.96 -2.67
C GLY A 23 1.89 -1.57 -2.99
N VAL A 24 1.56 -0.84 -1.95
CA VAL A 24 1.12 0.54 -2.00
C VAL A 24 2.05 1.41 -1.16
N LYS A 25 2.20 2.67 -1.55
CA LYS A 25 3.00 3.64 -0.79
C LYS A 25 2.29 4.01 0.50
N GLU A 26 3.03 4.06 1.60
CA GLU A 26 2.49 4.53 2.86
C GLU A 26 2.04 6.01 2.75
N SER A 27 2.75 6.85 1.99
CA SER A 27 2.34 8.24 1.75
C SER A 27 0.98 8.38 1.06
N ASP A 28 0.58 7.41 0.25
CA ASP A 28 -0.75 7.38 -0.36
C ASP A 28 -1.80 6.87 0.63
N ILE A 29 -1.45 5.91 1.48
CA ILE A 29 -2.31 5.47 2.59
C ILE A 29 -2.54 6.62 3.60
N LYS A 30 -1.54 7.47 3.85
CA LYS A 30 -1.65 8.68 4.69
C LYS A 30 -2.73 9.66 4.26
N LYS A 31 -3.10 9.65 2.98
CA LYS A 31 -4.16 10.53 2.43
C LYS A 31 -5.57 10.00 2.71
N LEU A 32 -5.70 8.75 3.16
CA LEU A 32 -6.99 8.15 3.49
C LEU A 32 -7.49 8.64 4.86
N THR A 33 -8.80 8.85 4.97
CA THR A 33 -9.46 9.37 6.17
C THR A 33 -9.33 8.47 7.40
N PHE A 34 -8.96 7.20 7.20
CA PHE A 34 -8.76 6.20 8.24
C PHE A 34 -7.28 5.81 8.42
N TYR A 35 -6.33 6.64 7.95
CA TYR A 35 -4.90 6.38 8.09
C TYR A 35 -4.49 6.05 9.53
N GLU A 36 -4.87 6.91 10.49
CA GLU A 36 -4.55 6.72 11.92
C GLU A 36 -5.08 5.40 12.47
N PHE A 37 -6.24 4.96 11.97
CA PHE A 37 -6.83 3.68 12.35
C PHE A 37 -6.02 2.51 11.79
N TRP A 38 -5.70 2.58 10.50
CA TRP A 38 -4.84 1.59 9.85
C TRP A 38 -3.47 1.52 10.55
N LEU A 39 -2.83 2.66 10.83
CA LEU A 39 -1.52 2.76 11.47
C LEU A 39 -1.49 2.06 12.84
N LYS A 40 -2.54 2.27 13.65
CA LYS A 40 -2.72 1.60 14.95
C LYS A 40 -2.87 0.09 14.82
N LYS A 41 -3.53 -0.39 13.76
CA LYS A 41 -3.73 -1.81 13.47
C LYS A 41 -2.52 -2.46 12.80
N SER A 42 -1.73 -1.68 12.07
CA SER A 42 -0.53 -2.14 11.36
C SER A 42 0.71 -2.16 12.25
N LEU A 43 0.65 -1.64 13.48
CA LEU A 43 1.70 -1.74 14.49
C LEU A 43 2.05 -3.21 14.76
N GLY A 44 3.18 -3.66 14.19
CA GLY A 44 3.67 -5.05 14.23
C GLY A 44 3.68 -5.77 12.87
N SER A 45 3.12 -5.18 11.80
CA SER A 45 3.25 -5.69 10.43
C SER A 45 4.61 -5.31 9.85
N THR A 46 5.22 -6.25 9.12
CA THR A 46 6.49 -6.06 8.41
C THR A 46 6.29 -5.06 7.27
N GLN A 47 6.60 -3.79 7.50
CA GLN A 47 6.68 -2.80 6.43
C GLN A 47 7.96 -3.02 5.61
N GLY A 48 7.85 -3.01 4.28
CA GLY A 48 8.99 -3.10 3.37
C GLY A 48 9.58 -1.73 3.05
N VAL A 49 10.84 -1.71 2.60
CA VAL A 49 11.46 -0.52 2.02
C VAL A 49 10.84 -0.27 0.63
N PHE A 50 10.45 0.97 0.34
CA PHE A 50 10.00 1.33 -0.99
C PHE A 50 11.19 1.52 -1.93
N VAL A 51 11.20 0.80 -3.04
CA VAL A 51 12.16 0.99 -4.14
C VAL A 51 11.43 1.49 -5.37
N ASP A 52 12.06 2.41 -6.10
CA ASP A 52 11.55 2.89 -7.39
C ASP A 52 11.70 1.84 -8.51
N GLU A 53 11.27 2.20 -9.72
CA GLU A 53 11.36 1.35 -10.92
C GLU A 53 12.81 0.96 -11.29
N ASN A 54 13.80 1.69 -10.78
CA ASN A 54 15.23 1.43 -10.98
C ASN A 54 15.85 0.65 -9.82
N GLY A 55 15.03 0.19 -8.86
CA GLY A 55 15.50 -0.52 -7.67
C GLY A 55 16.16 0.37 -6.62
N LYS A 56 16.03 1.69 -6.73
CA LYS A 56 16.60 2.64 -5.77
C LYS A 56 15.65 2.84 -4.60
N GLU A 57 16.16 2.64 -3.38
CA GLU A 57 15.41 2.94 -2.16
C GLU A 57 15.06 4.44 -2.12
N ILE A 58 13.79 4.73 -1.87
CA ILE A 58 13.32 6.09 -1.64
C ILE A 58 13.28 6.33 -0.13
N ASP A 59 14.22 7.15 0.34
CA ASP A 59 14.29 7.52 1.76
C ASP A 59 12.99 8.19 2.22
N GLY A 60 12.50 7.79 3.38
CA GLY A 60 11.23 8.27 3.95
C GLY A 60 9.95 7.69 3.34
N GLU A 61 10.01 6.84 2.31
CA GLU A 61 8.84 6.14 1.76
C GLU A 61 8.88 4.65 2.12
N ARG A 62 7.72 4.11 2.51
CA ARG A 62 7.58 2.69 2.86
C ARG A 62 6.62 2.00 1.90
N LEU A 63 6.96 0.77 1.55
CA LEU A 63 6.08 -0.10 0.78
C LEU A 63 5.27 -0.93 1.76
N VAL A 64 3.96 -0.72 1.76
CA VAL A 64 3.02 -1.62 2.43
C VAL A 64 2.69 -2.73 1.46
N TYR A 65 3.03 -3.97 1.81
CA TYR A 65 2.79 -5.11 0.94
C TYR A 65 1.31 -5.22 0.58
N LEU A 66 1.04 -5.48 -0.69
CA LEU A 66 -0.32 -5.52 -1.22
C LEU A 66 -1.17 -6.56 -0.48
N HIS A 67 -0.59 -7.72 -0.15
CA HIS A 67 -1.31 -8.78 0.56
C HIS A 67 -1.81 -8.34 1.94
N ASP A 68 -0.99 -7.62 2.71
CA ASP A 68 -1.33 -7.11 4.03
C ASP A 68 -2.36 -5.98 3.93
N TRP A 69 -2.15 -5.08 2.97
CA TRP A 69 -3.10 -4.01 2.69
C TRP A 69 -4.47 -4.55 2.31
N GLU A 70 -4.57 -5.50 1.38
CA GLU A 70 -5.83 -6.08 0.96
C GLU A 70 -6.52 -6.88 2.07
N LYS A 71 -5.74 -7.60 2.90
CA LYS A 71 -6.28 -8.31 4.05
C LYS A 71 -6.90 -7.34 5.06
N PHE A 72 -6.21 -6.24 5.35
CA PHE A 72 -6.77 -5.16 6.16
C PHE A 72 -8.04 -4.59 5.52
N CYS A 73 -8.00 -4.22 4.23
CA CYS A 73 -9.14 -3.64 3.52
C CYS A 73 -10.37 -4.54 3.59
N LYS A 74 -10.21 -5.85 3.37
CA LYS A 74 -11.31 -6.83 3.45
C LYS A 74 -11.93 -6.86 4.84
N ILE A 75 -11.11 -6.90 5.89
CA ILE A 75 -11.60 -6.88 7.29
C ILE A 75 -12.31 -5.56 7.58
N PHE A 76 -11.72 -4.43 7.18
CA PHE A 76 -12.25 -3.10 7.42
C PHE A 76 -13.59 -2.87 6.68
N ILE A 77 -13.69 -3.30 5.42
CA ILE A 77 -14.95 -3.22 4.65
C ILE A 77 -16.03 -4.11 5.26
N ASN A 78 -15.69 -5.32 5.69
CA ASN A 78 -16.67 -6.27 6.22
C ASN A 78 -17.14 -5.94 7.64
N THR A 79 -16.29 -5.30 8.45
CA THR A 79 -16.56 -5.13 9.89
C THR A 79 -16.65 -3.68 10.34
N GLY A 80 -16.19 -2.72 9.52
CA GLY A 80 -16.00 -1.33 9.92
C GLY A 80 -14.94 -1.15 11.03
N LYS A 81 -14.12 -2.17 11.28
CA LYS A 81 -13.15 -2.27 12.39
C LYS A 81 -11.79 -2.84 11.95
#